data_AF-A0A5C9BM88-F1
#
_entry.id   AF-A0A5C9BM88-F1
#
_cell.length_a   1.000
_cell.length_b   1.000
_cell.length_c   1.000
_cell.angle_alpha   90.00
_cell.angle_beta   90.00
_cell.angle_gamma   90.00
#
_symmetry.space_group_name_H-M   'P 1'
#
loop_
_entity.id
_entity.type
_entity.pdbx_description
1 polymer ?
#
loop_
_entity_poly.entity_id
_entity_poly.type
_entity_poly.pdbx_seq_one_letter_code
_entity_poly.pdbx_strand_id
1 'polypeptide(L)'
;MAFNKVALAAFICMGISAGGAQASVVLAGNATSNIATSLNALGVTFTNIGTTMPTSLGAGTTLILSYDGGYGPYQNYTSALNTGADVIVFGGSCDGGGWSSWTGLYINNSGGCWHTDGANGSWNTVANNAATQFLPSYYNPINNSLTYHVEHLFATPDTVLLGANSEGNAIAAFRTYANGGSFNYLAMDPGPYGTAEDINNFTVKYLQGAMLAAQNGLSNQVPEPGSLALMGLGLIGLMGYRRKNKPN
;
A
#
# COMPACT_ATOMS: atom_id res chain seq x y z
N MET A 1 38.26 32.16 36.72
CA MET A 1 37.88 30.98 35.90
C MET A 1 36.57 30.44 36.44
N ALA A 2 35.45 30.73 35.79
CA ALA A 2 34.14 30.18 36.15
C ALA A 2 33.59 29.48 34.90
N PHE A 3 33.52 28.15 34.96
CA PHE A 3 32.96 27.32 33.90
C PHE A 3 31.42 27.44 33.94
N ASN A 4 30.86 28.04 32.88
CA ASN A 4 29.43 28.25 32.74
C ASN A 4 28.71 26.91 32.47
N LYS A 5 27.97 26.42 33.47
CA LYS A 5 27.11 25.23 33.40
C LYS A 5 25.79 25.51 32.66
N VAL A 6 25.87 25.95 31.41
CA VAL A 6 24.69 26.13 30.56
C VAL A 6 24.92 25.42 29.24
N ALA A 7 24.99 24.10 29.30
CA ALA A 7 24.93 23.26 28.13
C ALA A 7 24.11 22.01 28.48
N LEU A 8 23.19 21.69 27.56
CA LEU A 8 22.56 20.39 27.42
C LEU A 8 21.32 20.09 28.28
N ALA A 9 20.37 21.02 28.32
CA ALA A 9 18.96 20.62 28.21
C ALA A 9 18.65 20.39 26.72
N ALA A 10 19.31 19.40 26.11
CA ALA A 10 18.87 18.89 24.82
C ALA A 10 17.51 18.28 25.07
N PHE A 11 16.50 18.94 24.52
CA PHE A 11 15.10 18.56 24.46
C PHE A 11 14.99 17.10 24.02
N ILE A 12 14.99 16.17 24.97
CA ILE A 12 14.50 14.81 24.79
C ILE A 12 12.98 14.95 24.76
N CYS A 13 12.45 15.53 23.67
CA CYS A 13 11.12 15.16 23.20
C CYS A 13 11.27 13.80 22.52
N MET A 14 11.64 12.78 23.31
CA MET A 14 11.11 11.45 23.08
C MET A 14 9.62 11.61 23.33
N GLY A 15 8.91 12.05 22.29
CA GLY A 15 7.49 11.82 22.20
C GLY A 15 7.34 10.32 22.35
N ILE A 16 6.97 9.90 23.55
CA ILE A 16 6.25 8.67 23.78
C ILE A 16 4.95 8.92 23.00
N SER A 17 4.99 8.67 21.69
CA SER A 17 3.79 8.50 20.91
C SER A 17 3.05 7.40 21.65
N ALA A 18 1.95 7.78 22.31
CA ALA A 18 1.04 6.83 22.90
C ALA A 18 0.82 5.76 21.83
N GLY A 19 1.27 4.54 22.10
CA GLY A 19 1.14 3.44 21.17
C GLY A 19 -0.35 3.27 20.93
N GLY A 20 -0.85 3.85 19.84
CA GLY A 20 -2.17 3.54 19.33
C GLY A 20 -2.23 2.02 19.22
N ALA A 21 -3.35 1.43 19.64
CA ALA A 21 -3.57 0.00 19.51
C ALA A 21 -3.10 -0.41 18.12
N GLN A 22 -2.12 -1.32 18.07
CA GLN A 22 -1.47 -1.69 16.82
C GLN A 22 -2.56 -2.17 15.87
N ALA A 23 -2.72 -1.48 14.74
CA ALA A 23 -3.68 -1.82 13.71
C ALA A 23 -3.58 -3.33 13.42
N SER A 24 -4.69 -4.06 13.56
CA SER A 24 -4.68 -5.51 13.37
C SER A 24 -4.52 -5.82 11.89
N VAL A 25 -3.51 -6.60 11.51
CA VAL A 25 -3.34 -7.08 10.13
C VAL A 25 -3.94 -8.48 10.01
N VAL A 26 -4.87 -8.65 9.08
CA VAL A 26 -5.53 -9.93 8.79
C VAL A 26 -5.16 -10.36 7.38
N LEU A 27 -4.68 -11.60 7.21
CA LEU A 27 -4.38 -12.19 5.92
C LEU A 27 -5.42 -13.27 5.58
N ALA A 28 -6.02 -13.18 4.39
CA ALA A 28 -6.98 -14.16 3.90
C ALA A 28 -6.82 -14.43 2.39
N GLY A 29 -7.41 -15.54 1.94
CA GLY A 29 -7.42 -15.98 0.55
C GLY A 29 -6.72 -17.32 0.32
N ASN A 30 -6.77 -17.82 -0.91
CA ASN A 30 -6.22 -19.13 -1.28
C ASN A 30 -4.75 -19.05 -1.74
N ALA A 31 -4.20 -17.85 -1.95
CA ALA A 31 -2.86 -17.63 -2.49
C ALA A 31 -1.98 -16.82 -1.53
N THR A 32 -1.96 -17.18 -0.25
CA THR A 32 -1.40 -16.32 0.82
C THR A 32 0.07 -16.58 1.16
N SER A 33 0.71 -17.61 0.60
CA SER A 33 2.07 -18.03 1.00
C SER A 33 3.13 -16.95 0.81
N ASN A 34 3.28 -16.39 -0.39
CA ASN A 34 4.29 -15.35 -0.64
C ASN A 34 3.95 -14.02 0.04
N ILE A 35 2.66 -13.75 0.27
CA ILE A 35 2.23 -12.58 1.03
C ILE A 35 2.62 -12.73 2.51
N ALA A 36 2.41 -13.90 3.11
CA ALA A 36 2.87 -14.21 4.47
C ALA A 36 4.40 -14.09 4.60
N THR A 37 5.14 -14.62 3.63
CA THR A 37 6.61 -14.46 3.56
C THR A 37 7.00 -12.98 3.53
N SER A 38 6.31 -12.17 2.72
CA SER A 38 6.57 -10.74 2.61
C SER A 38 6.26 -9.98 3.91
N LEU A 39 5.15 -10.31 4.58
CA LEU A 39 4.80 -9.73 5.89
C LEU A 39 5.86 -10.06 6.96
N ASN A 40 6.34 -11.31 6.99
CA ASN A 40 7.41 -11.72 7.89
C ASN A 40 8.72 -10.95 7.61
N ALA A 41 9.07 -10.75 6.34
CA ALA A 41 10.25 -9.97 5.96
C ALA A 41 10.14 -8.49 6.41
N LEU A 42 8.93 -7.94 6.45
CA LEU A 42 8.65 -6.60 6.95
C LEU A 42 8.54 -6.52 8.49
N GLY A 43 8.61 -7.65 9.20
CA GLY A 43 8.42 -7.69 10.65
C GLY A 43 6.99 -7.38 11.09
N VAL A 44 6.00 -7.55 10.19
CA VAL A 44 4.59 -7.29 10.48
C VAL A 44 3.98 -8.51 11.15
N THR A 45 3.35 -8.31 12.32
CA THR A 45 2.55 -9.36 12.96
C THR A 45 1.16 -9.40 12.33
N PHE A 46 0.69 -10.58 11.94
CA PHE A 46 -0.61 -10.76 11.28
C PHE A 46 -1.32 -12.05 11.73
N THR A 47 -2.64 -12.07 11.56
CA THR A 47 -3.47 -13.27 11.75
C THR A 47 -3.87 -13.80 10.38
N ASN A 48 -3.42 -15.02 10.03
CA ASN A 48 -3.91 -15.71 8.83
C ASN A 48 -5.20 -16.47 9.16
N ILE A 49 -6.30 -16.14 8.48
CA ILE A 49 -7.62 -16.74 8.69
C ILE A 49 -8.03 -17.73 7.60
N GLY A 50 -7.10 -18.10 6.71
CA GLY A 50 -7.31 -19.08 5.66
C GLY A 50 -8.00 -18.53 4.42
N THR A 51 -8.77 -19.37 3.72
CA THR A 51 -9.30 -19.09 2.38
C THR A 51 -10.50 -18.15 2.34
N THR A 52 -11.19 -17.99 3.47
CA THR A 52 -12.47 -17.29 3.53
C THR A 52 -12.28 -15.79 3.78
N MET A 53 -12.93 -14.98 2.95
CA MET A 53 -13.08 -13.54 3.20
C MET A 53 -13.80 -13.31 4.54
N PRO A 54 -13.24 -12.53 5.49
CA PRO A 54 -13.90 -12.29 6.77
C PRO A 54 -15.22 -11.54 6.57
N THR A 55 -16.25 -11.90 7.33
CA THR A 55 -17.60 -11.32 7.22
C THR A 55 -17.72 -9.92 7.83
N SER A 56 -16.73 -9.48 8.61
CA SER A 56 -16.67 -8.14 9.20
C SER A 56 -15.22 -7.72 9.42
N LEU A 57 -14.97 -6.41 9.40
CA LEU A 57 -13.70 -5.77 9.71
C LEU A 57 -13.93 -4.62 10.68
N GLY A 58 -13.05 -4.47 11.66
CA GLY A 58 -13.08 -3.32 12.58
C GLY A 58 -12.43 -2.08 11.96
N ALA A 59 -12.75 -0.91 12.50
CA ALA A 59 -12.01 0.32 12.20
C ALA A 59 -10.52 0.14 12.56
N GLY A 60 -9.62 0.60 11.70
CA GLY A 60 -8.18 0.44 11.86
C GLY A 60 -7.66 -0.99 11.62
N THR A 61 -8.50 -1.92 11.14
CA THR A 61 -8.03 -3.21 10.64
C THR A 61 -7.52 -3.06 9.21
N THR A 62 -6.34 -3.62 8.93
CA THR A 62 -5.86 -3.82 7.55
C THR A 62 -6.09 -5.27 7.15
N LEU A 63 -7.04 -5.50 6.25
CA LEU A 63 -7.26 -6.78 5.59
C LEU A 63 -6.36 -6.88 4.37
N ILE A 64 -5.62 -7.98 4.23
CA ILE A 64 -4.87 -8.34 3.04
C ILE A 64 -5.52 -9.59 2.44
N LEU A 65 -6.01 -9.46 1.20
CA LEU A 65 -6.59 -10.53 0.41
C LEU A 65 -5.60 -10.94 -0.67
N SER A 66 -5.39 -12.25 -0.85
CA SER A 66 -4.56 -12.80 -1.92
C SER A 66 -5.25 -13.99 -2.57
N TYR A 67 -5.65 -13.82 -3.83
CA TYR A 67 -6.42 -14.82 -4.56
C TYR A 67 -5.78 -15.19 -5.90
N ASP A 68 -5.64 -16.49 -6.11
CA ASP A 68 -5.32 -17.12 -7.40
C ASP A 68 -6.56 -17.89 -7.87
N GLY A 69 -7.40 -17.24 -8.67
CA GLY A 69 -8.68 -17.81 -9.05
C GLY A 69 -9.65 -17.95 -7.87
N GLY A 70 -10.64 -18.84 -8.05
CA GLY A 70 -11.64 -19.18 -7.04
C GLY A 70 -13.07 -18.74 -7.40
N TYR A 71 -13.99 -18.89 -6.47
CA TYR A 71 -15.38 -18.45 -6.61
C TYR A 71 -15.84 -17.88 -5.28
N GLY A 72 -16.91 -17.10 -5.31
CA GLY A 72 -17.48 -16.48 -4.11
C GLY A 72 -17.81 -17.47 -2.96
N PRO A 73 -18.23 -16.94 -1.81
CA PRO A 73 -18.86 -15.64 -1.66
C PRO A 73 -17.87 -14.47 -1.54
N TYR A 74 -18.15 -13.39 -2.27
CA TYR A 74 -17.42 -12.13 -2.14
C TYR A 74 -18.07 -11.22 -1.10
N GLN A 75 -17.31 -10.79 -0.11
CA GLN A 75 -17.81 -9.97 1.00
C GLN A 75 -17.77 -8.48 0.65
N ASN A 76 -18.88 -7.76 0.82
CA ASN A 76 -18.90 -6.32 0.59
C ASN A 76 -18.31 -5.56 1.79
N TYR A 77 -17.13 -4.97 1.60
CA TYR A 77 -16.41 -4.20 2.61
C TYR A 77 -16.72 -2.71 2.62
N THR A 78 -17.67 -2.23 1.82
CA THR A 78 -18.00 -0.79 1.70
C THR A 78 -18.28 -0.16 3.07
N SER A 79 -19.02 -0.84 3.95
CA SER A 79 -19.30 -0.32 5.29
C SER A 79 -18.02 -0.18 6.12
N ALA A 80 -17.16 -1.22 6.12
CA ALA A 80 -15.92 -1.22 6.88
C ALA A 80 -14.91 -0.16 6.39
N LEU A 81 -14.76 -0.03 5.07
CA LEU A 81 -13.94 1.01 4.44
C LEU A 81 -14.41 2.42 4.85
N ASN A 82 -15.73 2.64 4.89
CA ASN A 82 -16.34 3.88 5.39
C ASN A 82 -16.21 4.07 6.92
N THR A 83 -15.74 3.09 7.68
CA THR A 83 -15.42 3.23 9.10
C THR A 83 -13.92 3.30 9.39
N GLY A 84 -13.08 3.35 8.35
CA GLY A 84 -11.63 3.45 8.51
C GLY A 84 -10.89 2.10 8.54
N ALA A 85 -11.47 1.05 7.95
CA ALA A 85 -10.72 -0.17 7.65
C ALA A 85 -9.98 -0.02 6.31
N ASP A 86 -8.90 -0.78 6.14
CA ASP A 86 -8.14 -0.86 4.91
C ASP A 86 -8.21 -2.25 4.31
N VAL A 87 -8.32 -2.33 2.99
CA VAL A 87 -8.31 -3.58 2.24
C VAL A 87 -7.23 -3.50 1.16
N ILE A 88 -6.23 -4.36 1.25
CA ILE A 88 -5.19 -4.55 0.24
C ILE A 88 -5.47 -5.87 -0.48
N VAL A 89 -5.54 -5.85 -1.80
CA VAL A 89 -5.93 -7.02 -2.60
C VAL A 89 -4.83 -7.31 -3.61
N PHE A 90 -4.38 -8.57 -3.62
CA PHE A 90 -3.48 -9.15 -4.60
C PHE A 90 -4.24 -10.19 -5.43
N GLY A 91 -4.02 -10.15 -6.74
CA GLY A 91 -4.51 -11.15 -7.69
C GLY A 91 -5.99 -11.01 -8.04
N GLY A 92 -6.71 -12.12 -8.16
CA GLY A 92 -8.14 -12.12 -8.44
C GLY A 92 -8.71 -13.42 -8.98
N SER A 93 -9.95 -13.39 -9.47
CA SER A 93 -10.59 -14.59 -10.00
C SER A 93 -11.30 -14.43 -11.36
N CYS A 94 -11.26 -15.50 -12.14
CA CYS A 94 -11.98 -15.71 -13.40
C CYS A 94 -13.31 -16.44 -13.19
N ASP A 95 -14.14 -16.01 -12.25
CA ASP A 95 -15.33 -16.76 -11.87
C ASP A 95 -16.58 -16.42 -12.71
N GLY A 96 -16.40 -15.92 -13.94
CA GLY A 96 -17.52 -15.57 -14.82
C GLY A 96 -18.20 -14.25 -14.46
N GLY A 97 -17.48 -13.34 -13.78
CA GLY A 97 -17.88 -11.95 -13.55
C GLY A 97 -18.19 -11.58 -12.11
N GLY A 98 -18.19 -12.54 -11.18
CA GLY A 98 -18.42 -12.27 -9.76
C GLY A 98 -17.30 -11.44 -9.16
N TRP A 99 -16.03 -11.76 -9.47
CA TRP A 99 -14.86 -11.00 -9.01
C TRP A 99 -14.89 -9.57 -9.53
N SER A 100 -15.03 -9.38 -10.84
CA SER A 100 -15.10 -8.05 -11.46
C SER A 100 -16.28 -7.22 -10.94
N SER A 101 -17.43 -7.86 -10.68
CA SER A 101 -18.58 -7.18 -10.06
C SER A 101 -18.27 -6.76 -8.63
N TRP A 102 -17.55 -7.58 -7.87
CA TRP A 102 -17.13 -7.27 -6.51
C TRP A 102 -16.06 -6.17 -6.47
N THR A 103 -15.00 -6.25 -7.28
CA THR A 103 -14.00 -5.17 -7.39
C THR A 103 -14.64 -3.88 -7.89
N GLY A 104 -15.64 -3.98 -8.77
CA GLY A 104 -16.46 -2.89 -9.29
C GLY A 104 -17.21 -2.08 -8.23
N LEU A 105 -17.43 -2.64 -7.03
CA LEU A 105 -17.97 -1.89 -5.90
C LEU A 105 -17.01 -0.80 -5.40
N TYR A 106 -15.70 -1.00 -5.61
CA TYR A 106 -14.65 -0.14 -5.07
C TYR A 106 -13.89 0.61 -6.16
N ILE A 107 -13.58 -0.02 -7.30
CA ILE A 107 -12.82 0.56 -8.40
C ILE A 107 -13.48 0.22 -9.73
N ASN A 108 -13.62 1.21 -10.62
CA ASN A 108 -14.11 0.97 -11.98
C ASN A 108 -13.15 0.04 -12.73
N ASN A 109 -13.68 -1.01 -13.35
CA ASN A 109 -12.89 -1.96 -14.12
C ASN A 109 -13.58 -2.35 -15.43
N SER A 110 -12.83 -2.96 -16.35
CA SER A 110 -13.33 -3.46 -17.64
C SER A 110 -14.14 -4.75 -17.52
N GLY A 111 -14.05 -5.41 -16.37
CA GLY A 111 -14.29 -6.83 -16.20
C GLY A 111 -13.37 -7.71 -17.05
N GLY A 112 -13.65 -9.00 -17.03
CA GLY A 112 -12.90 -10.01 -17.77
C GLY A 112 -12.32 -11.11 -16.90
N CYS A 113 -11.32 -11.77 -17.46
CA CYS A 113 -10.60 -12.91 -16.91
C CYS A 113 -9.09 -12.69 -17.08
N TRP A 114 -8.30 -13.45 -16.32
CA TRP A 114 -6.86 -13.60 -16.39
C TRP A 114 -6.38 -13.65 -17.86
N HIS A 115 -5.57 -12.69 -18.22
CA HIS A 115 -4.74 -12.72 -19.41
C HIS A 115 -3.30 -12.39 -19.04
N THR A 116 -2.37 -12.90 -19.85
CA THR A 116 -0.95 -12.56 -19.74
C THR A 116 -0.61 -11.43 -20.68
N ASP A 117 0.21 -10.52 -20.21
CA ASP A 117 0.93 -9.53 -21.03
C ASP A 117 2.06 -10.17 -21.84
N GLY A 118 1.73 -11.10 -22.76
CA GLY A 118 2.71 -11.77 -23.61
C GLY A 118 4.00 -12.18 -22.87
N ALA A 119 5.16 -12.02 -23.51
CA ALA A 119 6.47 -12.37 -22.93
C ALA A 119 7.09 -11.28 -22.02
N ASN A 120 6.42 -10.15 -21.79
CA ASN A 120 7.01 -8.96 -21.17
C ASN A 120 6.04 -8.30 -20.16
N GLY A 121 5.42 -9.06 -19.24
CA GLY A 121 4.44 -8.54 -18.27
C GLY A 121 5.00 -7.62 -17.18
N SER A 122 5.67 -6.57 -17.62
CA SER A 122 6.34 -5.62 -16.75
C SER A 122 5.37 -4.69 -16.07
N TRP A 123 5.67 -4.36 -14.82
CA TRP A 123 5.11 -3.23 -14.10
C TRP A 123 5.73 -1.91 -14.54
N ASN A 124 4.91 -0.87 -14.67
CA ASN A 124 5.29 0.52 -14.85
C ASN A 124 4.54 1.39 -13.84
N THR A 125 5.25 2.11 -12.96
CA THR A 125 4.62 3.06 -12.03
C THR A 125 4.06 4.26 -12.81
N VAL A 126 2.76 4.55 -12.65
CA VAL A 126 2.10 5.68 -13.34
C VAL A 126 1.81 6.88 -12.43
N ALA A 127 1.80 6.68 -11.11
CA ALA A 127 1.57 7.77 -10.16
C ALA A 127 2.52 7.70 -8.96
N ASN A 128 2.92 8.88 -8.48
CA ASN A 128 3.59 9.03 -7.19
C ASN A 128 2.56 8.86 -6.07
N ASN A 129 2.62 7.72 -5.37
CA ASN A 129 1.73 7.41 -4.27
C ASN A 129 2.51 6.69 -3.17
N ALA A 130 2.07 6.81 -1.92
CA ALA A 130 2.68 6.10 -0.81
C ALA A 130 2.73 4.57 -1.05
N ALA A 131 1.73 4.01 -1.75
CA ALA A 131 1.64 2.60 -2.12
C ALA A 131 2.79 2.11 -3.01
N THR A 132 3.34 2.98 -3.86
CA THR A 132 4.33 2.62 -4.88
C THR A 132 5.70 3.23 -4.62
N GLN A 133 5.88 4.03 -3.55
CA GLN A 133 7.10 4.80 -3.32
C GLN A 133 8.38 3.96 -3.15
N PHE A 134 8.26 2.70 -2.73
CA PHE A 134 9.39 1.78 -2.59
C PHE A 134 9.63 0.94 -3.84
N LEU A 135 8.71 0.95 -4.79
CA LEU A 135 8.86 0.21 -6.04
C LEU A 135 9.78 0.96 -7.01
N PRO A 136 10.53 0.23 -7.85
CA PRO A 136 11.14 0.86 -9.01
C PRO A 136 10.05 1.38 -9.96
N SER A 137 10.39 2.38 -10.77
CA SER A 137 9.46 2.90 -11.80
C SER A 137 9.11 1.84 -12.86
N TYR A 138 9.98 0.85 -13.04
CA TYR A 138 9.81 -0.29 -13.93
C TYR A 138 10.26 -1.57 -13.23
N TYR A 139 9.50 -2.65 -13.37
CA TYR A 139 9.92 -3.98 -12.90
C TYR A 139 9.47 -5.06 -13.89
N ASN A 140 10.38 -5.94 -14.28
CA ASN A 140 10.06 -7.10 -15.10
C ASN A 140 10.14 -8.37 -14.24
N PRO A 141 9.02 -9.03 -13.91
CA PRO A 141 9.05 -10.25 -13.10
C PRO A 141 9.85 -11.36 -13.76
N ILE A 142 10.57 -12.12 -12.93
CA ILE A 142 11.34 -13.28 -13.40
C ILE A 142 10.38 -14.41 -13.78
N ASN A 143 9.36 -14.63 -12.96
CA ASN A 143 8.25 -15.48 -13.34
C ASN A 143 7.11 -14.64 -13.94
N ASN A 144 6.94 -14.74 -15.25
CA ASN A 144 5.87 -14.05 -15.97
C ASN A 144 4.46 -14.52 -15.55
N SER A 145 4.31 -15.68 -14.89
CA SER A 145 3.01 -16.05 -14.30
C SER A 145 2.55 -15.10 -13.19
N LEU A 146 3.44 -14.30 -12.58
CA LEU A 146 3.06 -13.25 -11.65
C LEU A 146 2.18 -12.17 -12.32
N THR A 147 2.30 -12.03 -13.64
CA THR A 147 1.70 -10.96 -14.46
C THR A 147 0.40 -11.36 -15.11
N TYR A 148 -0.09 -12.58 -14.84
CA TYR A 148 -1.52 -12.83 -15.02
C TYR A 148 -2.24 -11.69 -14.32
N HIS A 149 -3.15 -11.01 -15.03
CA HIS A 149 -4.05 -9.99 -14.49
C HIS A 149 -5.47 -10.17 -15.03
N VAL A 150 -6.48 -9.89 -14.20
CA VAL A 150 -7.89 -10.24 -14.48
C VAL A 150 -8.63 -9.13 -15.23
N GLU A 151 -8.25 -7.87 -15.01
CA GLU A 151 -9.04 -6.73 -15.44
C GLU A 151 -8.20 -5.47 -15.63
N HIS A 152 -8.71 -4.52 -16.41
CA HIS A 152 -8.13 -3.20 -16.57
C HIS A 152 -8.87 -2.22 -15.66
N LEU A 153 -8.11 -1.38 -14.96
CA LEU A 153 -8.64 -0.45 -13.97
C LEU A 153 -8.80 0.95 -14.56
N PHE A 154 -9.86 1.65 -14.15
CA PHE A 154 -10.14 3.02 -14.59
C PHE A 154 -10.13 3.98 -13.41
N ALA A 155 -9.55 5.16 -13.65
CA ALA A 155 -9.54 6.24 -12.66
C ALA A 155 -10.97 6.75 -12.41
N THR A 156 -11.18 7.23 -11.19
CA THR A 156 -12.36 8.00 -10.77
C THR A 156 -11.88 9.20 -9.94
N PRO A 157 -12.74 10.17 -9.58
CA PRO A 157 -12.31 11.28 -8.71
C PRO A 157 -11.65 10.83 -7.40
N ASP A 158 -12.03 9.66 -6.87
CA ASP A 158 -11.53 9.12 -5.60
C ASP A 158 -10.48 8.02 -5.79
N THR A 159 -10.13 7.66 -7.04
CA THR A 159 -9.23 6.54 -7.36
C THR A 159 -8.01 7.03 -8.12
N VAL A 160 -6.83 6.71 -7.60
CA VAL A 160 -5.53 6.93 -8.26
C VAL A 160 -5.07 5.61 -8.88
N LEU A 161 -4.74 5.62 -10.16
CA LEU A 161 -4.08 4.48 -10.82
C LEU A 161 -2.60 4.49 -10.42
N LEU A 162 -2.09 3.35 -9.98
CA LEU A 162 -0.76 3.20 -9.37
C LEU A 162 0.27 2.66 -10.34
N GLY A 163 -0.11 1.67 -11.13
CA GLY A 163 0.76 1.01 -12.10
C GLY A 163 0.01 0.47 -13.30
N ALA A 164 0.72 0.41 -14.42
CA ALA A 164 0.26 -0.17 -15.67
C ALA A 164 1.19 -1.30 -16.11
N ASN A 165 0.66 -2.21 -16.91
CA ASN A 165 1.44 -3.26 -17.55
C ASN A 165 2.11 -2.76 -18.84
N SER A 166 2.78 -3.66 -19.58
CA SER A 166 3.42 -3.34 -20.87
C SER A 166 2.44 -3.01 -22.00
N GLU A 167 1.18 -3.41 -21.87
CA GLU A 167 0.10 -3.11 -22.83
C GLU A 167 -0.54 -1.74 -22.57
N GLY A 168 -0.14 -1.07 -21.49
CA GLY A 168 -0.70 0.22 -21.07
C GLY A 168 -1.96 0.11 -20.23
N ASN A 169 -2.38 -1.10 -19.86
CA ASN A 169 -3.54 -1.32 -19.01
C ASN A 169 -3.17 -1.07 -17.55
N ALA A 170 -3.98 -0.29 -16.84
CA ALA A 170 -3.77 -0.09 -15.42
C ALA A 170 -4.14 -1.37 -14.65
N ILE A 171 -3.17 -1.88 -13.89
CA ILE A 171 -3.26 -3.13 -13.14
C ILE A 171 -3.10 -2.92 -11.63
N ALA A 172 -2.95 -1.67 -11.19
CA ALA A 172 -3.04 -1.34 -9.78
C ALA A 172 -3.72 0.01 -9.58
N ALA A 173 -4.51 0.11 -8.52
CA ALA A 173 -5.22 1.32 -8.17
C ALA A 173 -5.44 1.42 -6.67
N PHE A 174 -5.63 2.66 -6.23
CA PHE A 174 -5.80 2.99 -4.83
C PHE A 174 -6.95 3.98 -4.69
N ARG A 175 -7.91 3.63 -3.83
CA ARG A 175 -9.06 4.47 -3.50
C ARG A 175 -9.08 4.80 -2.01
N THR A 176 -9.38 6.04 -1.68
CA THR A 176 -9.62 6.47 -0.29
C THR A 176 -11.10 6.69 0.00
N TYR A 177 -11.47 6.53 1.26
CA TYR A 177 -12.81 6.80 1.78
C TYR A 177 -12.74 7.97 2.78
N ALA A 178 -13.85 8.71 2.92
CA ALA A 178 -13.90 9.96 3.68
C ALA A 178 -13.47 9.82 5.17
N ASN A 179 -13.66 8.63 5.75
CA ASN A 179 -13.31 8.34 7.14
C ASN A 179 -11.96 7.62 7.30
N GLY A 180 -11.07 7.77 6.30
CA GLY A 180 -9.67 7.35 6.39
C GLY A 180 -9.37 5.93 5.92
N GLY A 181 -10.38 5.11 5.62
CA GLY A 181 -10.17 3.77 5.07
C GLY A 181 -9.73 3.80 3.61
N SER A 182 -9.13 2.71 3.14
CA SER A 182 -8.63 2.60 1.77
C SER A 182 -8.85 1.23 1.13
N PHE A 183 -9.00 1.22 -0.19
CA PHE A 183 -9.01 0.03 -1.01
C PHE A 183 -7.83 0.09 -1.99
N ASN A 184 -6.85 -0.78 -1.81
CA ASN A 184 -5.65 -0.88 -2.62
C ASN A 184 -5.68 -2.19 -3.39
N TYR A 185 -5.71 -2.14 -4.71
CA TYR A 185 -5.77 -3.32 -5.56
C TYR A 185 -4.54 -3.41 -6.46
N LEU A 186 -3.94 -4.59 -6.49
CA LEU A 186 -2.94 -5.02 -7.47
C LEU A 186 -3.44 -6.28 -8.17
N ALA A 187 -3.79 -6.16 -9.44
CA ALA A 187 -4.23 -7.24 -10.30
C ALA A 187 -3.06 -8.14 -10.77
N MET A 188 -2.02 -8.32 -9.98
CA MET A 188 -0.96 -9.30 -10.21
C MET A 188 -1.03 -10.36 -9.12
N ASP A 189 -0.56 -11.57 -9.42
CA ASP A 189 -0.62 -12.68 -8.47
C ASP A 189 0.76 -13.11 -7.94
N PRO A 190 1.37 -12.30 -7.04
CA PRO A 190 2.63 -12.70 -6.43
C PRO A 190 2.48 -13.87 -5.46
N GLY A 191 1.24 -14.21 -5.04
CA GLY A 191 0.95 -15.18 -3.99
C GLY A 191 1.54 -16.59 -4.24
N PRO A 192 1.23 -17.22 -5.40
CA PRO A 192 1.76 -18.52 -5.77
C PRO A 192 2.88 -18.44 -6.82
N TYR A 193 3.00 -17.34 -7.57
CA TYR A 193 3.89 -17.28 -8.73
C TYR A 193 5.19 -16.51 -8.52
N GLY A 194 5.33 -15.72 -7.46
CA GLY A 194 6.57 -14.97 -7.19
C GLY A 194 7.77 -15.88 -6.91
N THR A 195 8.88 -15.66 -7.63
CA THR A 195 10.19 -16.20 -7.22
C THR A 195 10.71 -15.48 -5.98
N ALA A 196 11.76 -16.00 -5.32
CA ALA A 196 12.39 -15.32 -4.19
C ALA A 196 12.87 -13.90 -4.54
N GLU A 197 13.33 -13.70 -5.77
CA GLU A 197 13.76 -12.38 -6.25
C GLU A 197 12.56 -11.47 -6.52
N ASP A 198 11.48 -11.97 -7.12
CA ASP A 198 10.23 -11.21 -7.29
C ASP A 198 9.64 -10.77 -5.96
N ILE A 199 9.66 -11.65 -4.96
CA ILE A 199 9.20 -11.34 -3.61
C ILE A 199 10.01 -10.17 -3.03
N ASN A 200 11.33 -10.24 -3.07
CA ASN A 200 12.21 -9.22 -2.46
C ASN A 200 12.20 -7.89 -3.22
N ASN A 201 12.16 -7.94 -4.55
CA ASN A 201 12.31 -6.75 -5.38
C ASN A 201 10.99 -6.06 -5.70
N PHE A 202 9.87 -6.78 -5.61
CA PHE A 202 8.55 -6.27 -5.97
C PHE A 202 7.54 -6.46 -4.83
N THR A 203 7.19 -7.69 -4.45
CA THR A 203 6.06 -7.96 -3.52
C THR A 203 6.25 -7.31 -2.15
N VAL A 204 7.43 -7.46 -1.54
CA VAL A 204 7.77 -6.85 -0.24
C VAL A 204 7.67 -5.33 -0.33
N LYS A 205 8.17 -4.73 -1.41
CA LYS A 205 8.20 -3.27 -1.60
C LYS A 205 6.80 -2.70 -1.86
N TYR A 206 6.00 -3.38 -2.69
CA TYR A 206 4.60 -3.03 -2.90
C TYR A 206 3.83 -3.10 -1.58
N LEU A 207 3.95 -4.22 -0.86
CA LEU A 207 3.24 -4.42 0.40
C LEU A 207 3.65 -3.39 1.46
N GLN A 208 4.94 -3.08 1.57
CA GLN A 208 5.44 -2.03 2.45
C GLN A 208 4.81 -0.67 2.14
N GLY A 209 4.76 -0.29 0.87
CA GLY A 209 4.14 0.94 0.43
C GLY A 209 2.63 0.94 0.68
N ALA A 210 1.95 -0.14 0.32
CA ALA A 210 0.51 -0.31 0.48
C ALA A 210 0.08 -0.19 1.94
N MET A 211 0.84 -0.80 2.86
CA MET A 211 0.62 -0.68 4.29
C MET A 211 0.88 0.73 4.81
N LEU A 212 1.91 1.42 4.30
CA LEU A 212 2.16 2.81 4.65
C LEU A 212 1.04 3.74 4.15
N ALA A 213 0.51 3.49 2.95
CA ALA A 213 -0.64 4.21 2.41
C ALA A 213 -1.91 4.01 3.26
N ALA A 214 -2.17 2.77 3.69
CA ALA A 214 -3.26 2.44 4.63
C ALA A 214 -3.11 3.21 5.96
N GLN A 215 -1.91 3.25 6.53
CA GLN A 215 -1.65 3.95 7.80
C GLN A 215 -1.75 5.48 7.71
N ASN A 216 -1.41 6.08 6.56
CA ASN A 216 -1.40 7.54 6.38
C ASN A 216 -2.78 8.14 6.07
N GLY A 217 -3.82 7.32 5.89
CA GLY A 217 -5.18 7.75 5.61
C GLY A 217 -5.26 8.69 4.39
N LEU A 218 -6.09 9.74 4.44
CA LEU A 218 -6.31 10.68 3.33
C LEU A 218 -5.06 11.48 2.90
N SER A 219 -3.96 11.45 3.67
CA SER A 219 -2.72 12.14 3.34
C SER A 219 -1.79 11.29 2.46
N ASN A 220 -2.31 10.74 1.35
CA ASN A 220 -1.53 9.87 0.46
C ASN A 220 -0.52 10.59 -0.44
N GLN A 221 -0.31 11.89 -0.22
CA GLN A 221 0.78 12.60 -0.86
C GLN A 221 2.07 12.31 -0.10
N VAL A 222 3.02 11.66 -0.80
CA VAL A 222 4.41 11.65 -0.36
C VAL A 222 4.83 13.11 -0.21
N PRO A 223 5.36 13.55 0.95
CA PRO A 223 5.84 14.91 1.09
C PRO A 223 6.80 15.21 -0.06
N GLU A 224 6.43 16.16 -0.92
CA GLU A 224 7.29 16.52 -2.03
C GLU A 224 8.68 16.89 -1.47
N PRO A 225 9.79 16.53 -2.14
CA PRO A 225 11.12 16.90 -1.70
C PRO A 225 11.26 18.41 -1.40
N GLY A 226 10.48 19.24 -2.09
CA GLY A 226 10.36 20.67 -1.85
C GLY A 226 9.86 21.03 -0.44
N SER A 227 8.90 20.29 0.11
CA SER A 227 8.37 20.50 1.47
C SER A 227 9.43 20.21 2.53
N LEU A 228 10.23 19.17 2.34
CA LEU A 228 11.36 18.85 3.22
C LEU A 228 12.48 19.90 3.11
N ALA A 229 12.78 20.35 1.89
CA ALA A 229 13.76 21.41 1.65
C ALA A 229 13.33 22.74 2.31
N LEU A 230 12.05 23.11 2.22
CA LEU A 230 11.50 24.31 2.85
C LEU A 230 11.55 24.22 4.37
N MET A 231 11.22 23.07 4.97
CA MET A 231 11.39 22.87 6.42
C MET A 231 12.87 22.99 6.83
N GLY A 232 13.78 22.40 6.06
CA GLY A 232 15.21 22.51 6.27
C GLY A 232 15.71 23.96 6.22
N LEU A 233 15.30 24.72 5.20
CA LEU A 233 15.63 26.14 5.05
C LEU A 233 15.05 26.98 6.19
N GLY A 234 13.80 26.70 6.61
CA GLY A 234 13.16 27.36 7.74
C GLY A 234 13.92 27.17 9.05
N LEU A 235 14.36 25.94 9.34
CA LEU A 235 15.18 25.63 10.52
C LEU A 235 16.53 26.34 10.49
N ILE A 236 17.20 26.37 9.33
CA ILE A 236 18.46 27.10 9.15
C ILE A 236 18.27 28.60 9.38
N GLY A 237 17.21 29.19 8.83
CA GLY A 237 16.86 30.59 9.06
C GLY A 237 16.62 30.92 10.53
N LEU A 238 15.90 30.06 11.25
CA LEU A 238 15.63 30.23 12.69
C LEU A 238 16.91 30.16 13.53
N MET A 239 17.83 29.25 13.19
CA MET A 239 19.14 29.15 13.84
C MET A 239 20.00 30.41 13.57
N GLY A 240 19.97 30.94 12.36
CA GLY A 240 20.62 32.21 12.01
C GLY A 240 20.09 33.39 12.82
N TYR A 241 18.76 33.52 12.92
CA TYR A 241 18.11 34.58 13.69
C TYR A 241 18.48 34.54 15.19
N ARG A 242 18.45 33.35 15.81
CA ARG A 242 18.83 33.18 17.21
C ARG A 242 20.29 33.55 17.50
N ARG A 243 21.22 33.32 16.57
CA ARG A 243 22.63 33.70 16.75
C ARG A 243 22.82 35.22 16.75
N LYS A 244 22.03 35.96 15.97
CA LYS A 244 22.12 37.43 15.88
C LYS A 244 21.62 38.13 17.14
N ASN A 245 20.68 37.52 17.86
CA ASN A 245 20.01 38.15 19.02
C ASN A 245 20.57 37.71 20.38
N LYS A 246 21.79 37.13 20.45
CA LYS A 246 22.43 36.96 21.75
C LYS A 246 22.93 38.33 22.24
N PRO A 247 22.40 38.87 23.35
CA PRO A 247 22.94 40.08 23.93
C PRO A 247 24.40 39.84 24.35
N ASN A 248 25.27 40.80 24.03
CA ASN A 248 26.68 40.82 24.41
C ASN A 248 26.85 40.89 25.94
#